data_AF-A0A3D5R925-F1
#
_entry.id   AF-A0A3D5R925-F1
#
_cell.length_a   1.000
_cell.length_b   1.000
_cell.length_c   1.000
_cell.angle_alpha   90.00
_cell.angle_beta   90.00
_cell.angle_gamma   90.00
#
_symmetry.space_group_name_H-M   'P 1'
#
loop_
_entity.id
_entity.type
_entity.pdbx_description
1 polymer ?
#
loop_
_entity_poly.entity_id
_entity_poly.type
_entity_poly.pdbx_seq_one_letter_code
_entity_poly.pdbx_strand_id
1 'polypeptide(L)'
;MNSIFSETRKLTFLGVMLALTIVFVAVTAIPTASATMALLIFIPTIVTSIVMGPKAGALMGFLAGATTMLRAIIAPLNPFDVLFINPLVSILPRIFVGVTPYLIFKLIKSSIKNETGDKVALIFAGAGGAITNTALVMTMLYIIYAQKVVEMVGVGFKVFLISIITTNALIEAAAAAVLTVPAVIAYRKISKQ
;
A
#
# COMPACT_ATOMS: atom_id res chain seq x y z
N MET A 1 -20.30 16.72 -10.46
CA MET A 1 -19.72 16.35 -9.15
C MET A 1 -19.29 14.90 -9.20
N ASN A 2 -18.00 14.61 -8.96
CA ASN A 2 -17.48 13.23 -8.99
C ASN A 2 -18.31 12.32 -8.07
N SER A 3 -18.75 11.16 -8.57
CA SER A 3 -19.61 10.19 -7.87
C SER A 3 -19.03 9.61 -6.56
N ILE A 4 -17.81 9.98 -6.23
CA ILE A 4 -17.10 9.63 -4.99
C ILE A 4 -17.63 10.45 -3.81
N PHE A 5 -17.92 11.74 -4.03
CA PHE A 5 -18.34 12.70 -2.99
C PHE A 5 -19.85 12.93 -2.92
N SER A 6 -20.61 12.31 -3.83
CA SER A 6 -22.06 12.50 -3.92
C SER A 6 -22.87 11.65 -2.94
N GLU A 7 -22.27 10.58 -2.40
CA GLU A 7 -22.91 9.70 -1.42
C GLU A 7 -22.21 9.80 -0.07
N THR A 8 -22.97 10.18 0.96
CA THR A 8 -22.47 10.29 2.34
C THR A 8 -21.78 9.00 2.80
N ARG A 9 -22.31 7.83 2.44
CA ARG A 9 -21.73 6.52 2.79
C ARG A 9 -20.31 6.32 2.22
N LYS A 10 -20.10 6.69 0.95
CA LYS A 10 -18.81 6.59 0.27
C LYS A 10 -17.79 7.55 0.89
N LEU A 11 -18.24 8.76 1.20
CA LEU A 11 -17.39 9.77 1.86
C LEU A 11 -16.96 9.31 3.26
N THR A 12 -17.91 8.83 4.08
CA THR A 12 -17.60 8.31 5.43
C THR A 12 -16.64 7.13 5.36
N PHE A 13 -16.85 6.19 4.43
CA PHE A 13 -15.95 5.05 4.26
C PHE A 13 -14.53 5.50 3.88
N LEU A 14 -14.39 6.44 2.95
CA LEU A 14 -13.09 7.00 2.58
C LEU A 14 -12.41 7.69 3.78
N GLY A 15 -13.18 8.43 4.59
CA GLY A 15 -12.69 9.06 5.81
C GLY A 15 -12.19 8.06 6.85
N VAL A 16 -12.91 6.96 7.06
CA VAL A 16 -12.49 5.88 7.97
C VAL A 16 -11.22 5.19 7.45
N MET A 17 -11.14 4.91 6.15
CA MET A 17 -9.95 4.31 5.55
C MET A 17 -8.72 5.23 5.63
N LEU A 18 -8.93 6.53 5.51
CA LEU A 18 -7.90 7.54 5.75
C LEU A 18 -7.44 7.56 7.21
N ALA A 19 -8.38 7.56 8.16
CA ALA A 19 -8.05 7.51 9.58
C ALA A 19 -7.24 6.25 9.93
N LEU A 20 -7.65 5.08 9.42
CA LEU A 20 -6.90 3.83 9.58
C LEU A 20 -5.49 3.91 8.97
N THR A 21 -5.36 4.55 7.81
CA THR A 21 -4.05 4.75 7.17
C THR A 21 -3.16 5.63 8.03
N ILE A 22 -3.68 6.73 8.58
CA ILE A 22 -2.91 7.60 9.48
C ILE A 22 -2.47 6.82 10.72
N VAL A 23 -3.35 6.03 11.33
CA VAL A 23 -3.02 5.19 12.49
C VAL A 23 -1.95 4.16 12.13
N PHE A 24 -2.07 3.44 11.02
CA PHE A 24 -1.06 2.47 10.61
C PHE A 24 0.28 3.12 10.25
N VAL A 25 0.26 4.28 9.61
CA VAL A 25 1.46 5.07 9.38
C VAL A 25 2.06 5.55 10.71
N ALA A 26 1.27 5.81 11.76
CA ALA A 26 1.82 6.16 13.08
C ALA A 26 2.34 4.93 13.85
N VAL A 27 1.67 3.77 13.78
CA VAL A 27 2.01 2.55 14.56
C VAL A 27 3.26 1.84 14.04
N THR A 28 3.59 1.98 12.77
CA THR A 28 4.84 1.47 12.16
C THR A 28 6.09 2.26 12.62
N ALA A 29 6.00 2.92 13.77
CA ALA A 29 7.03 3.66 14.48
C ALA A 29 7.82 2.81 15.49
N ILE A 30 7.47 1.54 15.65
CA ILE A 30 8.17 0.65 16.59
C ILE A 30 9.48 0.20 15.93
N PRO A 31 10.66 0.57 16.49
CA PRO A 31 11.94 0.36 15.83
C PRO A 31 12.26 -1.13 15.81
N THR A 32 12.19 -1.73 14.63
CA THR A 32 12.92 -2.97 14.34
C THR A 32 14.03 -2.60 13.36
N ALA A 33 15.23 -3.13 13.57
CA ALA A 33 16.48 -2.70 12.95
C ALA A 33 16.59 -2.92 11.42
N SER A 34 15.50 -3.31 10.77
CA SER A 34 15.38 -3.44 9.33
C SER A 34 14.24 -2.53 8.90
N ALA A 35 14.27 -2.01 7.68
CA ALA A 35 13.18 -1.23 7.05
C ALA A 35 11.87 -2.06 6.96
N THR A 36 11.24 -2.32 8.09
CA THR A 36 10.33 -3.45 8.29
C THR A 36 9.06 -2.99 8.92
N MET A 37 7.99 -3.60 8.42
CA MET A 37 6.60 -3.48 8.82
C MET A 37 5.87 -2.32 8.13
N ALA A 38 5.85 -2.32 6.79
CA ALA A 38 4.78 -1.68 6.03
C ALA A 38 3.54 -2.61 5.88
N LEU A 39 3.48 -3.70 6.65
CA LEU A 39 2.47 -4.77 6.59
C LEU A 39 1.02 -4.27 6.57
N LEU A 40 0.72 -3.19 7.29
CA LEU A 40 -0.66 -2.71 7.47
C LEU A 40 -0.99 -1.45 6.67
N ILE A 41 0.02 -0.69 6.23
CA ILE A 41 -0.17 0.66 5.67
C ILE A 41 -0.97 0.62 4.37
N PHE A 42 -0.81 -0.43 3.57
CA PHE A 42 -1.43 -0.53 2.25
C PHE A 42 -2.84 -1.13 2.29
N ILE A 43 -3.23 -1.79 3.39
CA ILE A 43 -4.52 -2.50 3.46
C ILE A 43 -5.70 -1.54 3.24
N PRO A 44 -5.80 -0.37 3.91
CA PRO A 44 -6.93 0.53 3.67
C PRO A 44 -6.98 1.01 2.22
N THR A 45 -5.82 1.22 1.59
CA THR A 45 -5.72 1.65 0.19
C THR A 45 -6.16 0.54 -0.77
N ILE A 46 -5.69 -0.70 -0.55
CA ILE A 46 -6.07 -1.89 -1.33
C ILE A 46 -7.57 -2.15 -1.20
N VAL A 47 -8.11 -2.11 0.01
CA VAL A 47 -9.54 -2.32 0.27
C VAL A 47 -10.36 -1.23 -0.39
N THR A 48 -9.97 0.04 -0.26
CA THR A 48 -10.65 1.16 -0.92
C THR A 48 -10.64 1.02 -2.45
N SER A 49 -9.51 0.61 -3.01
CA SER A 49 -9.35 0.30 -4.44
C SER A 49 -10.33 -0.78 -4.91
N ILE A 50 -10.44 -1.89 -4.18
CA ILE A 50 -11.33 -3.01 -4.53
C ILE A 50 -12.81 -2.63 -4.36
N VAL A 51 -13.15 -1.88 -3.31
CA VAL A 51 -14.53 -1.56 -2.93
C VAL A 51 -15.09 -0.40 -3.77
N MET A 52 -14.34 0.68 -3.90
CA MET A 52 -14.81 1.94 -4.52
C MET A 52 -14.26 2.13 -5.94
N GLY A 53 -13.36 1.26 -6.39
CA GLY A 53 -12.74 1.31 -7.70
C GLY A 53 -11.41 2.08 -7.75
N PRO A 54 -10.77 2.11 -8.93
CA PRO A 54 -9.37 2.53 -9.08
C PRO A 54 -9.18 4.03 -8.87
N LYS A 55 -10.21 4.87 -9.13
CA LYS A 55 -10.13 6.32 -8.89
C LYS A 55 -10.09 6.65 -7.41
N ALA A 56 -10.95 6.01 -6.61
CA ALA A 56 -10.98 6.16 -5.17
C ALA A 56 -9.74 5.52 -4.51
N GLY A 57 -9.30 4.38 -5.03
CA GLY A 57 -8.04 3.77 -4.63
C GLY A 57 -6.83 4.67 -4.91
N ALA A 58 -6.73 5.27 -6.11
CA ALA A 58 -5.67 6.23 -6.44
C ALA A 58 -5.66 7.45 -5.51
N LEU A 59 -6.84 8.00 -5.19
CA LEU A 59 -6.98 9.08 -4.21
C LEU A 59 -6.51 8.63 -2.82
N MET A 60 -6.92 7.44 -2.38
CA MET A 60 -6.50 6.88 -1.10
C MET A 60 -4.98 6.65 -1.06
N GLY A 61 -4.40 6.18 -2.16
CA GLY A 61 -2.95 6.04 -2.32
C GLY A 61 -2.22 7.37 -2.29
N PHE A 62 -2.74 8.41 -2.93
CA PHE A 62 -2.21 9.77 -2.82
C PHE A 62 -2.21 10.24 -1.36
N LEU A 63 -3.34 10.09 -0.65
CA LEU A 63 -3.46 10.50 0.74
C LEU A 63 -2.52 9.70 1.65
N ALA A 64 -2.41 8.39 1.45
CA ALA A 64 -1.47 7.54 2.17
C ALA A 64 -0.01 8.00 1.95
N GLY A 65 0.34 8.31 0.70
CA GLY A 65 1.63 8.86 0.33
C GLY A 65 1.91 10.20 1.02
N ALA A 66 0.95 11.11 0.99
CA ALA A 66 1.04 12.41 1.66
C ALA A 66 1.20 12.24 3.18
N THR A 67 0.47 11.33 3.81
CA THR A 67 0.63 11.01 5.23
C THR A 67 2.03 10.47 5.53
N THR A 68 2.58 9.59 4.68
CA THR A 68 3.96 9.09 4.85
C THR A 68 5.00 10.18 4.69
N MET A 69 4.80 11.12 3.77
CA MET A 69 5.68 12.27 3.57
C MET A 69 5.61 13.24 4.76
N LEU A 70 4.40 13.54 5.25
CA LEU A 70 4.21 14.40 6.42
C LEU A 70 4.86 13.78 7.66
N ARG A 71 4.73 12.47 7.86
CA ARG A 71 5.44 11.76 8.93
C ARG A 71 6.95 11.90 8.78
N ALA A 72 7.49 11.71 7.59
CA ALA A 72 8.93 11.84 7.34
C ALA A 72 9.48 13.25 7.64
N ILE A 73 8.65 14.28 7.50
CA ILE A 73 9.02 15.68 7.81
C ILE A 73 8.90 15.96 9.31
N ILE A 74 7.79 15.57 9.94
CA ILE A 74 7.42 16.02 11.28
C ILE A 74 8.03 15.11 12.36
N ALA A 75 8.15 13.82 12.08
CA ALA A 75 8.62 12.82 13.03
C ALA A 75 9.42 11.70 12.30
N PRO A 76 10.62 12.00 11.78
CA PRO A 76 11.49 10.97 11.23
C PRO A 76 11.99 10.06 12.34
N LEU A 77 11.86 8.75 12.17
CA LEU A 77 12.27 7.73 13.14
C LEU A 77 13.42 6.87 12.62
N ASN A 78 13.52 6.72 11.31
CA ASN A 78 14.59 5.97 10.64
C ASN A 78 15.42 6.89 9.74
N PRO A 79 16.72 6.61 9.56
CA PRO A 79 17.57 7.34 8.61
C PRO A 79 16.99 7.34 7.18
N PHE A 80 16.27 6.28 6.79
CA PHE A 80 15.60 6.18 5.51
C PHE A 80 14.39 7.10 5.33
N ASP A 81 13.78 7.59 6.42
CA ASP A 81 12.58 8.44 6.34
C ASP A 81 12.84 9.73 5.56
N VAL A 82 14.08 10.24 5.63
CA VAL A 82 14.53 11.42 4.87
C VAL A 82 14.34 11.22 3.35
N LEU A 83 14.45 9.99 2.85
CA LEU A 83 14.24 9.68 1.43
C LEU A 83 12.76 9.76 1.03
N PHE A 84 11.84 9.56 1.97
CA PHE A 84 10.40 9.61 1.74
C PHE A 84 9.82 11.04 1.81
N ILE A 85 10.64 12.05 2.15
CA ILE A 85 10.28 13.46 1.97
C ILE A 85 10.05 13.77 0.47
N ASN A 86 10.74 13.05 -0.42
CA ASN A 86 10.55 13.21 -1.85
C ASN A 86 9.18 12.62 -2.30
N PRO A 87 8.27 13.42 -2.88
CA PRO A 87 6.95 12.94 -3.29
C PRO A 87 7.01 11.86 -4.38
N LEU A 88 8.09 11.80 -5.17
CA LEU A 88 8.28 10.72 -6.15
C LEU A 88 8.54 9.37 -5.48
N VAL A 89 9.12 9.37 -4.28
CA VAL A 89 9.39 8.15 -3.51
C VAL A 89 8.22 7.80 -2.60
N SER A 90 7.52 8.78 -2.02
CA SER A 90 6.42 8.55 -1.07
C SER A 90 5.03 8.52 -1.70
N ILE A 91 4.70 9.42 -2.62
CA ILE A 91 3.34 9.57 -3.16
C ILE A 91 3.14 8.70 -4.39
N LEU A 92 4.04 8.80 -5.37
CA LEU A 92 3.86 8.16 -6.66
C LEU A 92 3.66 6.63 -6.55
N PRO A 93 4.48 5.86 -5.79
CA PRO A 93 4.27 4.43 -5.64
C PRO A 93 2.92 4.08 -5.01
N ARG A 94 2.45 4.90 -4.05
CA ARG A 94 1.22 4.62 -3.29
C ARG A 94 -0.03 4.83 -4.15
N ILE A 95 0.00 5.78 -5.09
CA ILE A 95 -1.08 5.92 -6.09
C ILE A 95 -1.24 4.63 -6.88
N PHE A 96 -0.14 4.02 -7.34
CA PHE A 96 -0.18 2.76 -8.07
C PHE A 96 -0.63 1.57 -7.21
N VAL A 97 -0.33 1.57 -5.91
CA VAL A 97 -0.91 0.61 -4.95
C VAL A 97 -2.42 0.78 -4.83
N GLY A 98 -2.95 1.98 -5.08
CA GLY A 98 -4.39 2.24 -5.16
C GLY A 98 -5.05 1.82 -6.47
N VAL A 99 -4.30 1.50 -7.52
CA VAL A 99 -4.86 1.17 -8.85
C VAL A 99 -4.65 -0.29 -9.19
N THR A 100 -3.44 -0.80 -8.95
CA THR A 100 -3.01 -2.15 -9.38
C THR A 100 -3.84 -3.28 -8.75
N PRO A 101 -4.18 -3.26 -7.45
CA PRO A 101 -5.03 -4.29 -6.84
C PRO A 101 -6.40 -4.39 -7.49
N TYR A 102 -7.01 -3.26 -7.88
CA TYR A 102 -8.31 -3.27 -8.57
C TYR A 102 -8.21 -3.97 -9.93
N LEU A 103 -7.14 -3.68 -10.69
CA LEU A 103 -6.92 -4.30 -12.00
C LEU A 103 -6.74 -5.81 -11.85
N ILE A 104 -5.90 -6.25 -10.90
CA ILE A 104 -5.68 -7.68 -10.61
C ILE A 104 -6.99 -8.35 -10.20
N PHE A 105 -7.73 -7.74 -9.27
CA PHE A 105 -9.03 -8.24 -8.82
C PHE A 105 -10.01 -8.40 -9.99
N LYS A 106 -10.13 -7.38 -10.84
CA LYS A 106 -11.06 -7.38 -11.99
C LYS A 106 -10.68 -8.46 -13.02
N LEU A 107 -9.39 -8.61 -13.32
CA LEU A 107 -8.90 -9.60 -14.28
C LEU A 107 -9.19 -11.02 -13.81
N ILE A 108 -8.83 -11.37 -12.58
CA ILE A 108 -9.01 -12.73 -12.04
C ILE A 108 -10.50 -13.06 -11.89
N LYS A 109 -11.30 -12.10 -11.38
CA LYS A 109 -12.74 -12.27 -11.25
C LYS A 109 -13.45 -12.44 -12.60
N SER A 110 -12.95 -11.80 -13.65
CA SER A 110 -13.49 -11.98 -15.01
C SER A 110 -13.21 -13.38 -15.55
N SER A 111 -12.06 -13.97 -15.19
CA SER A 111 -11.65 -15.30 -15.62
C SER A 111 -12.32 -16.43 -14.83
N ILE A 112 -12.56 -16.24 -13.52
CA ILE A 112 -13.12 -17.26 -12.64
C ILE A 112 -14.41 -16.72 -12.00
N LYS A 113 -15.56 -17.13 -12.55
CA LYS A 113 -16.89 -16.56 -12.21
C LYS A 113 -17.60 -17.21 -11.01
N ASN A 114 -16.90 -17.99 -10.18
CA ASN A 114 -17.46 -18.64 -8.99
C ASN A 114 -17.00 -17.96 -7.69
N GLU A 115 -17.57 -18.36 -6.55
CA GLU A 115 -17.19 -17.79 -5.24
C GLU A 115 -15.71 -18.03 -4.88
N THR A 116 -15.15 -19.14 -5.32
CA THR A 116 -13.72 -19.44 -5.18
C THR A 116 -12.87 -18.42 -5.94
N GLY A 117 -13.28 -18.04 -7.16
CA GLY A 117 -12.64 -17.04 -8.00
C GLY A 117 -12.61 -15.66 -7.36
N ASP A 118 -13.65 -15.28 -6.64
CA ASP A 118 -13.68 -13.99 -5.92
C ASP A 118 -12.69 -13.98 -4.74
N LYS A 119 -12.59 -15.05 -3.95
CA LYS A 119 -11.57 -15.16 -2.89
C LYS A 119 -10.16 -15.15 -3.44
N VAL A 120 -9.92 -15.92 -4.51
CA VAL A 120 -8.62 -15.97 -5.20
C VAL A 120 -8.25 -14.59 -5.74
N ALA A 121 -9.20 -13.88 -6.36
CA ALA A 121 -8.98 -12.51 -6.85
C ALA A 121 -8.59 -11.55 -5.72
N LEU A 122 -9.18 -11.67 -4.53
CA LEU A 122 -8.83 -10.84 -3.37
C LEU A 122 -7.42 -11.14 -2.83
N ILE A 123 -7.03 -12.41 -2.78
CA ILE A 123 -5.67 -12.84 -2.35
C ILE A 123 -4.62 -12.23 -3.28
N PHE A 124 -4.77 -12.43 -4.60
CA PHE A 124 -3.83 -11.90 -5.58
C PHE A 124 -3.84 -10.37 -5.67
N ALA A 125 -4.99 -9.73 -5.47
CA ALA A 125 -5.06 -8.27 -5.39
C ALA A 125 -4.28 -7.73 -4.19
N GLY A 126 -4.39 -8.38 -3.02
CA GLY A 126 -3.61 -8.05 -1.83
C GLY A 126 -2.11 -8.20 -2.06
N ALA A 127 -1.67 -9.38 -2.53
CA ALA A 127 -0.26 -9.63 -2.84
C ALA A 127 0.28 -8.65 -3.90
N GLY A 128 -0.48 -8.44 -4.98
CA GLY A 128 -0.10 -7.53 -6.06
C GLY A 128 0.04 -6.09 -5.61
N GLY A 129 -0.79 -5.63 -4.67
CA GLY A 129 -0.64 -4.31 -4.04
C GLY A 129 0.68 -4.14 -3.31
N ALA A 130 1.04 -5.12 -2.46
CA ALA A 130 2.31 -5.10 -1.72
C ALA A 130 3.52 -5.17 -2.66
N ILE A 131 3.51 -6.10 -3.62
CA ILE A 131 4.61 -6.25 -4.61
C ILE A 131 4.79 -4.96 -5.42
N THR A 132 3.69 -4.34 -5.84
CA THR A 132 3.73 -3.05 -6.56
C THR A 132 4.39 -1.97 -5.74
N ASN A 133 4.12 -1.91 -4.43
CA ASN A 133 4.77 -0.96 -3.55
C ASN A 133 6.28 -1.17 -3.51
N THR A 134 6.72 -2.38 -3.14
CA THR A 134 8.15 -2.67 -3.00
C THR A 134 8.90 -2.43 -4.32
N ALA A 135 8.36 -2.91 -5.44
CA ALA A 135 8.98 -2.73 -6.75
C ALA A 135 9.14 -1.24 -7.11
N LEU A 136 8.08 -0.44 -6.95
CA LEU A 136 8.12 0.97 -7.30
C LEU A 136 8.96 1.81 -6.34
N VAL A 137 8.89 1.56 -5.04
CA VAL A 137 9.74 2.24 -4.06
C VAL A 137 11.20 1.95 -4.32
N MET A 138 11.57 0.68 -4.52
CA MET A 138 12.96 0.31 -4.82
C MET A 138 13.44 0.90 -6.14
N THR A 139 12.59 0.92 -7.16
CA THR A 139 12.92 1.55 -8.45
C THR A 139 13.16 3.05 -8.29
N MET A 140 12.30 3.76 -7.53
CA MET A 140 12.47 5.19 -7.28
C MET A 140 13.71 5.48 -6.43
N LEU A 141 14.00 4.65 -5.42
CA LEU A 141 15.22 4.75 -4.63
C LEU A 141 16.47 4.51 -5.49
N TYR A 142 16.43 3.57 -6.43
CA TYR A 142 17.53 3.32 -7.35
C TYR A 142 17.79 4.53 -8.27
N ILE A 143 16.75 5.05 -8.91
CA ILE A 143 16.88 6.13 -9.88
C ILE A 143 17.32 7.44 -9.21
N ILE A 144 16.80 7.75 -8.03
CA ILE A 144 16.97 9.07 -7.40
C ILE A 144 18.06 9.07 -6.32
N TYR A 145 18.21 7.97 -5.57
CA TYR A 145 18.98 7.93 -4.34
C TYR A 145 19.95 6.74 -4.24
N ALA A 146 20.32 6.08 -5.36
CA ALA A 146 21.18 4.89 -5.30
C ALA A 146 22.47 5.12 -4.51
N GLN A 147 23.20 6.22 -4.77
CA GLN A 147 24.45 6.54 -4.07
C GLN A 147 24.22 6.77 -2.57
N LYS A 148 23.23 7.58 -2.21
CA LYS A 148 22.89 7.85 -0.80
C LYS A 148 22.47 6.58 -0.05
N VAL A 149 21.72 5.69 -0.70
CA VAL A 149 21.32 4.40 -0.11
C VAL A 149 22.56 3.52 0.13
N VAL A 150 23.50 3.47 -0.82
CA VAL A 150 24.75 2.71 -0.66
C VAL A 150 25.59 3.27 0.48
N GLU A 151 25.69 4.59 0.59
CA GLU A 151 26.41 5.26 1.70
C GLU A 151 25.77 4.98 3.06
N MET A 152 24.43 5.00 3.15
CA MET A 152 23.72 4.75 4.40
C MET A 152 23.79 3.29 4.86
N VAL A 153 23.78 2.33 3.94
CA VAL A 153 23.76 0.89 4.27
C VAL A 153 25.17 0.28 4.28
N GLY A 154 26.14 0.92 3.62
CA GLY A 154 27.51 0.41 3.48
C GLY A 154 27.64 -0.80 2.55
N VAL A 155 26.58 -1.18 1.83
CA VAL A 155 26.57 -2.28 0.85
C VAL A 155 26.04 -1.80 -0.49
N GLY A 156 26.45 -2.46 -1.57
CA GLY A 156 25.96 -2.13 -2.92
C GLY A 156 24.44 -2.25 -3.03
N PHE A 157 23.82 -1.36 -3.83
CA PHE A 157 22.36 -1.25 -3.95
C PHE A 157 21.70 -2.59 -4.33
N LYS A 158 22.35 -3.39 -5.17
CA LYS A 158 21.86 -4.73 -5.56
C LYS A 158 21.75 -5.67 -4.36
N VAL A 159 22.71 -5.63 -3.44
CA VAL A 159 22.69 -6.45 -2.22
C VAL A 159 21.58 -5.99 -1.29
N PHE A 160 21.40 -4.67 -1.15
CA PHE A 160 20.29 -4.08 -0.40
C PHE A 160 18.93 -4.45 -1.00
N LEU A 161 18.77 -4.39 -2.32
CA LEU A 161 17.54 -4.78 -2.99
C LEU A 161 17.19 -6.25 -2.72
N ILE A 162 18.18 -7.14 -2.86
CA ILE A 162 18.00 -8.57 -2.60
C ILE A 162 17.60 -8.79 -1.14
N SER A 163 18.23 -8.10 -0.18
CA SER A 163 17.90 -8.27 1.23
C SER A 163 16.45 -7.86 1.54
N ILE A 164 15.96 -6.75 0.98
CA ILE A 164 14.57 -6.33 1.19
C ILE A 164 13.58 -7.32 0.55
N ILE A 165 13.89 -7.83 -0.64
CA ILE A 165 13.02 -8.80 -1.32
C ILE A 165 12.92 -10.10 -0.51
N THR A 166 14.04 -10.62 -0.01
CA THR A 166 14.08 -11.91 0.69
C THR A 166 13.55 -11.84 2.12
N THR A 167 13.74 -10.72 2.82
CA THR A 167 13.33 -10.59 4.23
C THR A 167 11.91 -10.07 4.39
N ASN A 168 11.54 -9.04 3.61
CA ASN A 168 10.36 -8.24 3.92
C ASN A 168 9.26 -8.37 2.86
N ALA A 169 9.62 -8.28 1.57
CA ALA A 169 8.63 -8.24 0.49
C ALA A 169 7.73 -9.48 0.46
N LEU A 170 8.30 -10.65 0.76
CA LEU A 170 7.56 -11.91 0.83
C LEU A 170 6.55 -11.92 1.97
N ILE A 171 6.98 -11.49 3.16
CA ILE A 171 6.12 -11.43 4.36
C ILE A 171 5.00 -10.40 4.15
N GLU A 172 5.32 -9.24 3.56
CA GLU A 172 4.36 -8.19 3.26
C GLU A 172 3.32 -8.62 2.22
N ALA A 173 3.75 -9.30 1.15
CA ALA A 173 2.84 -9.83 0.15
C ALA A 173 1.91 -10.90 0.73
N ALA A 174 2.44 -11.81 1.55
CA ALA A 174 1.64 -12.84 2.21
C ALA A 174 0.61 -12.24 3.17
N ALA A 175 1.03 -11.30 4.02
CA ALA A 175 0.14 -10.63 4.96
C ALA A 175 -0.95 -9.82 4.24
N ALA A 176 -0.60 -9.06 3.20
CA ALA A 176 -1.58 -8.31 2.40
C ALA A 176 -2.58 -9.24 1.72
N ALA A 177 -2.13 -10.39 1.19
CA ALA A 177 -2.99 -11.39 0.58
C ALA A 177 -4.00 -11.97 1.57
N VAL A 178 -3.54 -12.32 2.78
CA VAL A 178 -4.40 -12.91 3.83
C VAL A 178 -5.36 -11.88 4.40
N LEU A 179 -4.91 -10.66 4.68
CA LEU A 179 -5.73 -9.63 5.37
C LEU A 179 -6.73 -8.92 4.44
N THR A 180 -6.45 -8.85 3.13
CA THR A 180 -7.37 -8.22 2.17
C THR A 180 -8.70 -8.97 2.08
N VAL A 181 -8.67 -10.31 2.16
CA VAL A 181 -9.85 -11.17 2.06
C VAL A 181 -10.89 -10.87 3.16
N PRO A 182 -10.59 -11.01 4.46
CA PRO A 182 -11.56 -10.75 5.52
C PRO A 182 -11.99 -9.29 5.56
N ALA A 183 -11.10 -8.34 5.26
CA ALA A 183 -11.45 -6.92 5.24
C ALA A 183 -12.53 -6.60 4.19
N VAL A 184 -12.38 -7.11 2.96
CA VAL A 184 -13.36 -6.91 1.89
C VAL A 184 -14.65 -7.68 2.16
N ILE A 185 -14.57 -8.90 2.69
CA ILE A 185 -15.77 -9.69 3.05
C ILE A 185 -16.56 -9.00 4.17
N ALA A 186 -15.88 -8.51 5.21
CA ALA A 186 -16.51 -7.78 6.31
C ALA A 186 -17.22 -6.53 5.81
N TYR A 187 -16.55 -5.74 4.95
CA TYR A 187 -17.19 -4.59 4.30
C TYR A 187 -18.44 -5.00 3.52
N ARG A 188 -18.36 -6.04 2.69
CA ARG A 188 -19.50 -6.49 1.87
C ARG A 188 -20.68 -6.92 2.74
N LYS A 189 -20.43 -7.59 3.87
CA LYS A 189 -21.47 -8.00 4.81
C LYS A 189 -22.18 -6.81 5.45
N ILE A 190 -21.43 -5.80 5.88
CA ILE A 190 -21.98 -4.55 6.44
C ILE A 190 -22.67 -3.73 5.34
N SER A 191 -22.18 -3.80 4.09
CA SER A 191 -22.70 -3.00 2.99
C SER A 191 -24.08 -3.45 2.48
N LYS A 192 -24.38 -4.74 2.65
CA LYS A 192 -25.65 -5.40 2.27
C LYS A 192 -26.74 -5.24 3.32
N GLN A 193 -26.39 -4.82 4.54
CA GLN A 193 -27.32 -4.29 5.54
C GLN A 193 -27.61 -2.82 5.23
#